data_AF-A0A527CX50-F1
#
_entry.id   AF-A0A527CX50-F1
#
_cell.length_a   1.000
_cell.length_b   1.000
_cell.length_c   1.000
_cell.angle_alpha   90.00
_cell.angle_beta   90.00
_cell.angle_gamma   90.00
#
_symmetry.space_group_name_H-M   'P 1'
#
loop_
_entity.id
_entity.type
_entity.pdbx_description
1 polymer ?
#
loop_
_entity_poly.entity_id
_entity_poly.type
_entity_poly.pdbx_seq_one_letter_code
_entity_poly.pdbx_strand_id
1 'polypeptide(L)'
;LRNVRMRFLFFETFKYPTAELTAKVDPAAFADLATKRRVKSTLPFRLNLHGVDKDLEASIVVTMISDTMVSVASEAPVAVHVEDFGLLPNVDKLQQAANVTNIVPTASVSFDFVFTADGSKPAATQTAAASTADVGPVATDAAKANFSDEECLNRFAVLSRTGAIYFR
;
A
#
# COMPACT_ATOMS: atom_id res chain seq x y z
N LEU A 1 5.94 -3.54 -23.92
CA LEU A 1 5.66 -4.96 -23.60
C LEU A 1 6.05 -5.36 -22.17
N ARG A 2 7.32 -5.22 -21.73
CA ARG A 2 7.75 -5.60 -20.36
C ARG A 2 6.88 -5.02 -19.24
N ASN A 3 6.60 -3.71 -19.27
CA ASN A 3 5.79 -3.06 -18.22
C ASN A 3 4.36 -3.62 -18.15
N VAL A 4 3.79 -4.00 -19.29
CA VAL A 4 2.47 -4.64 -19.35
C VAL A 4 2.55 -6.00 -18.67
N ARG A 5 3.56 -6.82 -18.98
CA ARG A 5 3.77 -8.12 -18.32
C ARG A 5 4.00 -7.97 -16.82
N MET A 6 4.77 -6.98 -16.37
CA MET A 6 4.94 -6.70 -14.95
C MET A 6 3.61 -6.37 -14.26
N ARG A 7 2.78 -5.52 -14.88
CA ARG A 7 1.49 -5.13 -14.30
C ARG A 7 0.49 -6.27 -14.22
N PHE A 8 0.37 -7.06 -15.28
CA PHE A 8 -0.68 -8.08 -15.40
C PHE A 8 -0.25 -9.48 -14.91
N LEU A 9 1.01 -9.86 -15.10
CA LEU A 9 1.50 -11.20 -14.75
C LEU A 9 2.24 -11.23 -13.40
N PHE A 10 2.93 -10.15 -13.06
CA PHE A 10 3.77 -10.10 -11.85
C PHE A 10 3.06 -9.50 -10.64
N PHE A 11 2.74 -8.22 -10.72
CA PHE A 11 2.11 -7.48 -9.61
C PHE A 11 0.59 -7.67 -9.55
N GLU A 12 -0.03 -8.14 -10.63
CA GLU A 12 -1.49 -8.28 -10.74
C GLU A 12 -2.21 -7.00 -10.29
N THR A 13 -1.84 -5.85 -10.86
CA THR A 13 -2.26 -4.51 -10.39
C THR A 13 -3.77 -4.25 -10.46
N PHE A 14 -4.53 -5.17 -11.05
CA PHE A 14 -5.99 -5.17 -11.04
C PHE A 14 -6.57 -5.66 -9.71
N LYS A 15 -5.84 -6.50 -8.97
CA LYS A 15 -6.15 -6.96 -7.60
C LYS A 15 -5.39 -6.16 -6.56
N TYR A 16 -4.12 -5.85 -6.84
CA TYR A 16 -3.21 -5.17 -5.91
C TYR A 16 -2.72 -3.85 -6.56
N PRO A 17 -3.57 -2.80 -6.58
CA PRO A 17 -3.27 -1.58 -7.32
C PRO A 17 -2.12 -0.77 -6.71
N THR A 18 -1.89 -0.93 -5.41
CA THR A 18 -0.88 -0.21 -4.63
C THR A 18 -0.01 -1.19 -3.85
N ALA A 19 1.23 -0.77 -3.59
CA ALA A 19 2.09 -1.34 -2.56
C ALA A 19 2.26 -0.26 -1.49
N GLU A 20 2.11 -0.63 -0.23
CA GLU A 20 2.08 0.32 0.88
C GLU A 20 3.28 0.11 1.80
N LEU A 21 3.96 1.20 2.11
CA LEU A 21 5.06 1.22 3.08
C LEU A 21 4.61 2.04 4.28
N THR A 22 4.65 1.42 5.46
CA THR A 22 4.30 2.06 6.74
C THR A 22 5.47 1.97 7.70
N ALA A 23 5.96 3.12 8.16
CA ALA A 23 7.02 3.17 9.16
C ALA A 23 6.58 4.04 10.34
N LYS A 24 6.98 3.65 11.56
CA LYS A 24 6.79 4.49 12.75
C LYS A 24 8.05 5.31 12.96
N VAL A 25 7.91 6.62 12.85
CA VAL A 25 9.01 7.57 13.03
C VAL A 25 9.00 8.06 14.48
N ASP A 26 10.10 7.88 15.19
CA ASP A 26 10.32 8.48 16.51
C ASP A 26 10.96 9.87 16.34
N PRO A 27 10.28 10.97 16.73
CA PRO A 27 10.85 12.31 16.67
C PRO A 27 12.16 12.45 17.45
N ALA A 28 12.34 11.70 18.54
CA ALA A 28 13.55 11.76 19.35
C ALA A 28 14.79 11.29 18.59
N ALA A 29 14.63 10.32 17.68
CA ALA A 29 15.72 9.81 16.84
C ALA A 29 16.27 10.85 15.86
N PHE A 30 15.52 11.93 15.61
CA PHE A 30 15.89 12.99 14.66
C PHE A 30 16.03 14.37 15.32
N ALA A 31 16.11 14.44 16.65
CA ALA A 31 16.27 15.70 17.38
C ALA A 31 17.53 16.49 16.96
N ASP A 32 18.61 15.78 16.64
CA ASP A 32 19.88 16.35 16.18
C ASP A 32 19.85 16.86 14.73
N LEU A 33 18.77 16.61 13.98
CA LEU A 33 18.71 16.94 12.55
C LEU A 33 18.81 18.46 12.32
N ALA A 34 18.26 19.27 13.23
CA ALA A 34 18.32 20.72 13.16
C ALA A 34 19.76 21.26 13.27
N THR A 35 20.62 20.61 14.05
CA THR A 35 22.00 21.05 14.28
C THR A 35 22.98 20.39 13.32
N LYS A 36 22.88 19.07 13.13
CA LYS A 36 23.79 18.29 12.28
C LYS A 36 23.45 18.39 10.78
N ARG A 37 22.24 18.85 10.44
CA ARG A 37 21.67 18.91 9.07
C ARG A 37 21.54 17.56 8.35
N ARG A 38 22.24 16.53 8.80
CA ARG A 38 22.21 15.16 8.26
C ARG A 38 22.36 14.15 9.39
N VAL A 39 21.47 13.16 9.42
CA VAL A 39 21.47 12.08 10.41
C VAL A 39 21.28 10.75 9.69
N LYS A 40 22.02 9.74 10.11
CA LYS A 40 21.83 8.34 9.69
C LYS A 40 21.01 7.64 10.76
N SER A 41 20.05 6.84 10.34
CA SER A 41 19.21 6.06 11.25
C SER A 41 18.78 4.76 10.59
N THR A 42 18.48 3.78 11.41
CA THR A 42 17.88 2.52 10.98
C THR A 42 16.39 2.58 11.28
N LEU A 43 15.56 2.40 10.26
CA LEU A 43 14.12 2.53 10.36
C LEU A 43 13.43 1.19 10.06
N PRO A 44 12.79 0.54 11.04
CA PRO A 44 11.90 -0.57 10.77
C PRO A 44 10.62 -0.08 10.09
N PHE A 45 10.16 -0.82 9.08
CA PHE A 45 8.95 -0.51 8.33
C PHE A 45 8.22 -1.79 7.94
N ARG A 46 6.92 -1.66 7.69
CA ARG A 46 6.07 -2.71 7.12
C ARG A 46 5.85 -2.43 5.65
N LEU A 47 6.10 -3.42 4.81
CA LEU A 47 5.78 -3.40 3.38
C LEU A 47 4.59 -4.34 3.13
N ASN A 48 3.50 -3.77 2.64
CA ASN A 48 2.41 -4.52 2.02
C ASN A 48 2.66 -4.56 0.50
N LEU A 49 2.91 -5.75 -0.03
CA LEU A 49 3.09 -5.97 -1.46
C LEU A 49 2.36 -7.23 -1.87
N HIS A 50 1.55 -7.14 -2.93
CA HIS A 50 0.73 -8.26 -3.42
C HIS A 50 -0.22 -8.84 -2.34
N GLY A 51 -0.65 -7.99 -1.40
CA GLY A 51 -1.54 -8.37 -0.30
C GLY A 51 -0.86 -9.13 0.84
N VAL A 52 0.47 -9.21 0.85
CA VAL A 52 1.26 -9.82 1.92
C VAL A 52 2.04 -8.72 2.66
N ASP A 53 1.93 -8.72 3.99
CA ASP A 53 2.67 -7.83 4.87
C ASP A 53 3.98 -8.47 5.33
N LYS A 54 5.06 -7.69 5.28
CA LYS A 54 6.37 -8.05 5.81
C LYS A 54 7.00 -6.89 6.54
N ASP A 55 7.51 -7.16 7.74
CA ASP A 55 8.33 -6.22 8.48
C ASP A 55 9.78 -6.32 7.98
N LEU A 56 10.33 -5.20 7.56
CA LEU A 56 11.67 -5.03 6.99
C LEU A 56 12.38 -3.87 7.68
N GLU A 57 13.67 -3.74 7.42
CA GLU A 57 14.50 -2.68 7.98
C GLU A 57 15.27 -1.98 6.88
N ALA A 58 15.36 -0.65 6.95
CA ALA A 58 16.15 0.16 6.04
C ALA A 58 17.12 1.05 6.80
N SER A 59 18.39 1.03 6.39
CA SER A 59 19.34 2.09 6.75
C SER A 59 19.03 3.31 5.91
N ILE A 60 18.74 4.43 6.56
CA ILE A 60 18.33 5.68 5.92
C ILE A 60 19.25 6.83 6.30
N VAL A 61 19.36 7.77 5.36
CA VAL A 61 19.97 9.07 5.56
C VAL A 61 18.87 10.12 5.47
N VAL A 62 18.69 10.85 6.56
CA VAL A 62 17.80 12.00 6.60
C VAL A 62 18.64 13.28 6.49
N THR A 63 18.29 14.13 5.54
CA THR A 63 18.95 15.41 5.29
C THR A 63 17.93 16.54 5.37
N MET A 64 18.19 17.53 6.20
CA MET A 64 17.37 18.74 6.27
C MET A 64 17.71 19.65 5.10
N ILE A 65 16.74 19.88 4.22
CA ILE A 65 16.87 20.80 3.08
C ILE A 65 16.56 22.23 3.54
N SER A 66 15.51 22.40 4.34
CA SER A 66 15.12 23.64 4.99
C SER A 66 14.38 23.33 6.29
N ASP A 67 13.97 24.36 7.04
CA ASP A 67 13.29 24.17 8.33
C ASP A 67 11.91 23.50 8.19
N THR A 68 11.34 23.47 6.98
CA THR A 68 10.06 22.80 6.67
C THR A 68 10.21 21.65 5.66
N MET A 69 11.42 21.28 5.26
CA MET A 69 11.62 20.26 4.23
C MET A 69 12.79 19.33 4.57
N VAL A 70 12.53 18.03 4.48
CA VAL A 70 13.53 16.99 4.71
C VAL A 70 13.55 16.01 3.54
N SER A 71 14.74 15.58 3.14
CA SER A 71 14.95 14.44 2.25
C SER A 71 15.30 13.20 3.07
N VAL A 72 14.71 12.07 2.71
CA VAL A 72 14.93 10.76 3.30
C VAL A 72 15.33 9.81 2.18
N ALA A 73 16.57 9.39 2.18
CA ALA A 73 17.10 8.47 1.17
C ALA A 73 17.58 7.17 1.81
N SER A 74 17.48 6.07 1.07
CA SER A 74 18.10 4.80 1.47
C SER A 74 19.62 4.93 1.48
N GLU A 75 20.28 4.64 2.60
CA GLU A 75 21.74 4.62 2.69
C GLU A 75 22.33 3.44 1.88
N ALA A 76 21.64 2.31 1.92
CA ALA A 76 21.94 1.13 1.13
C ALA A 76 20.63 0.57 0.51
N PRO A 77 20.70 -0.10 -0.66
CA PRO A 77 19.54 -0.75 -1.24
C PRO A 77 18.96 -1.80 -0.30
N VAL A 78 17.64 -1.80 -0.15
CA VAL A 78 16.92 -2.83 0.61
C VAL A 78 16.70 -4.04 -0.27
N ALA A 79 17.14 -5.21 0.16
CA ALA A 79 16.86 -6.47 -0.53
C ALA A 79 15.42 -6.91 -0.24
N VAL A 80 14.67 -7.18 -1.30
CA VAL A 80 13.28 -7.64 -1.26
C VAL A 80 13.23 -8.99 -1.95
N HIS A 81 12.94 -10.05 -1.18
CA HIS A 81 12.81 -11.40 -1.70
C HIS A 81 11.39 -11.60 -2.23
N VAL A 82 11.24 -12.05 -3.48
CA VAL A 82 9.90 -12.21 -4.08
C VAL A 82 9.10 -13.33 -3.42
N GLU A 83 9.79 -14.30 -2.83
CA GLU A 83 9.18 -15.43 -2.11
C GLU A 83 8.40 -15.00 -0.88
N ASP A 84 8.88 -13.96 -0.18
CA ASP A 84 8.22 -13.41 0.99
C ASP A 84 6.83 -12.86 0.67
N PHE A 85 6.60 -12.43 -0.56
CA PHE A 85 5.34 -11.85 -1.01
C PHE A 85 4.51 -12.79 -1.88
N GLY A 86 4.86 -14.09 -1.92
CA GLY A 86 4.13 -15.08 -2.73
C GLY A 86 4.27 -14.87 -4.24
N LEU A 87 5.29 -14.15 -4.69
CA LEU A 87 5.47 -13.76 -6.10
C LEU A 87 6.33 -14.74 -6.90
N LEU A 88 6.89 -15.80 -6.31
CA LEU A 88 7.67 -16.83 -7.03
C LEU A 88 6.92 -17.41 -8.25
N PRO A 89 5.64 -17.86 -8.14
CA PRO A 89 4.91 -18.37 -9.30
C PRO A 89 4.72 -17.32 -10.39
N ASN A 90 4.70 -16.04 -10.01
CA ASN A 90 4.55 -14.94 -10.93
C ASN A 90 5.87 -14.59 -11.65
N VAL A 91 7.03 -14.88 -11.05
CA VAL A 91 8.33 -14.86 -11.73
C VAL A 91 8.37 -15.90 -12.85
N ASP A 92 7.88 -17.11 -12.61
CA ASP A 92 7.87 -18.18 -13.62
C ASP A 92 7.00 -17.79 -14.83
N LYS A 93 5.84 -17.17 -14.59
CA LYS A 93 4.99 -16.60 -15.66
C LYS A 93 5.76 -15.56 -16.49
N LEU A 94 6.57 -14.72 -15.85
CA LEU A 94 7.40 -13.74 -16.55
C LEU A 94 8.51 -14.42 -17.37
N GLN A 95 9.16 -15.45 -16.83
CA GLN A 95 10.21 -16.19 -17.52
C GLN A 95 9.68 -16.82 -18.81
N GLN A 96 8.54 -17.50 -18.72
CA GLN A 96 7.86 -18.13 -19.87
C GLN A 96 7.42 -17.08 -20.89
N ALA A 97 6.78 -15.99 -20.44
CA ALA A 97 6.31 -14.94 -21.34
C ALA A 97 7.47 -14.21 -22.06
N ALA A 98 8.62 -14.05 -21.40
CA ALA A 98 9.79 -13.37 -21.94
C ALA A 98 10.79 -14.31 -22.62
N ASN A 99 10.56 -15.63 -22.58
CA ASN A 99 11.48 -16.65 -23.08
C ASN A 99 12.92 -16.46 -22.54
N VAL A 100 13.04 -16.19 -21.24
CA VAL A 100 14.32 -16.00 -20.55
C VAL A 100 14.62 -17.20 -19.65
N THR A 101 15.90 -17.57 -19.58
CA THR A 101 16.34 -18.79 -18.89
C THR A 101 16.28 -18.68 -17.36
N ASN A 102 16.45 -17.48 -16.81
CA ASN A 102 16.43 -17.26 -15.36
C ASN A 102 16.14 -15.79 -15.02
N ILE A 103 15.36 -15.56 -13.97
CA ILE A 103 15.15 -14.27 -13.30
C ILE A 103 15.47 -14.48 -11.83
N VAL A 104 16.43 -13.70 -11.30
CA VAL A 104 16.80 -13.77 -9.88
C VAL A 104 15.61 -13.35 -9.02
N PRO A 105 15.16 -14.18 -8.05
CA PRO A 105 13.98 -13.93 -7.23
C PRO A 105 14.22 -12.92 -6.09
N THR A 106 15.09 -11.94 -6.31
CA THR A 106 15.42 -10.88 -5.36
C THR A 106 15.55 -9.55 -6.10
N ALA A 107 14.95 -8.50 -5.55
CA ALA A 107 15.07 -7.14 -6.05
C ALA A 107 15.78 -6.25 -5.02
N SER A 108 16.63 -5.35 -5.49
CA SER A 108 17.20 -4.28 -4.67
C SER A 108 16.42 -2.99 -4.89
N VAL A 109 15.89 -2.42 -3.81
CA VAL A 109 15.09 -1.19 -3.86
C VAL A 109 15.84 -0.06 -3.16
N SER A 110 16.00 1.05 -3.88
CA SER A 110 16.49 2.31 -3.33
C SER A 110 15.42 3.37 -3.50
N PHE A 111 15.39 4.33 -2.57
CA PHE A 111 14.39 5.39 -2.56
C PHE A 111 15.01 6.72 -2.15
N ASP A 112 14.37 7.79 -2.62
CA ASP A 112 14.59 9.17 -2.19
C ASP A 112 13.21 9.81 -2.07
N PHE A 113 12.86 10.21 -0.86
CA PHE A 113 11.60 10.87 -0.54
C PHE A 113 11.87 12.27 -0.03
N VAL A 114 11.05 13.23 -0.46
CA VAL A 114 11.05 14.58 0.09
C VAL A 114 9.74 14.80 0.82
N PHE A 115 9.84 15.16 2.10
CA PHE A 115 8.71 15.50 2.94
C PHE A 115 8.72 16.99 3.24
N THR A 116 7.55 17.60 3.14
CA THR A 116 7.30 19.00 3.48
C THR A 116 6.37 19.08 4.69
N ALA A 117 6.68 19.99 5.60
CA ALA A 117 5.86 20.26 6.78
C ALA A 117 4.90 21.40 6.45
N ASP A 118 3.67 21.05 6.08
CA ASP A 118 2.60 22.02 5.77
C ASP A 118 1.99 22.68 7.02
N GLY A 119 2.67 22.64 8.17
CA GLY A 119 2.17 23.11 9.47
C GLY A 119 0.99 22.29 10.03
N SER A 120 0.51 21.29 9.28
CA SER A 120 -0.58 20.41 9.68
C SER A 120 0.00 19.25 10.48
N LYS A 121 -0.47 19.11 11.73
CA LYS A 121 -0.31 17.88 12.53
C LYS A 121 -0.55 16.67 11.60
N PRO A 122 0.31 15.64 11.61
CA PRO A 122 0.07 14.44 10.81
C PRO A 122 -1.37 14.03 11.02
N ALA A 123 -2.13 13.85 9.93
CA ALA A 123 -3.45 13.24 10.03
C ALA A 123 -3.23 11.98 10.87
N ALA A 124 -3.86 11.95 12.05
CA ALA A 124 -3.72 10.82 12.95
C ALA A 124 -3.90 9.58 12.10
N THR A 125 -2.92 8.67 12.12
CA THR A 125 -3.02 7.39 11.43
C THR A 125 -4.40 6.86 11.74
N GLN A 126 -5.28 6.92 10.74
CA GLN A 126 -6.52 6.18 10.82
C GLN A 126 -6.03 4.76 10.79
N THR A 127 -5.91 4.16 11.98
CA THR A 127 -6.12 2.73 12.08
C THR A 127 -7.37 2.51 11.25
N ALA A 128 -7.27 1.74 10.19
CA ALA A 128 -8.43 1.12 9.59
C ALA A 128 -8.99 0.19 10.67
N ALA A 129 -9.58 0.77 11.71
CA ALA A 129 -10.61 0.12 12.49
C ALA A 129 -11.67 -0.16 11.46
N ALA A 130 -11.87 -1.45 11.17
CA ALA A 130 -13.05 -1.93 10.51
C ALA A 130 -14.21 -1.08 11.02
N SER A 131 -14.81 -0.30 10.12
CA SER A 131 -15.94 0.52 10.45
C SER A 131 -17.07 -0.46 10.76
N THR A 132 -17.21 -0.84 12.02
CA THR A 132 -18.51 -1.23 12.57
C THR A 132 -19.32 0.05 12.70
N ALA A 133 -19.57 0.71 11.57
CA ALA A 133 -20.77 1.50 11.45
C ALA A 133 -21.89 0.47 11.57
N ASP A 134 -22.58 0.54 12.69
CA ASP A 134 -23.81 -0.17 12.96
C ASP A 134 -24.82 0.18 11.85
N VAL A 135 -24.74 -0.56 10.74
CA VAL A 135 -25.87 -0.73 9.85
C VAL A 135 -26.68 -1.82 10.53
N GLY A 136 -27.49 -1.41 11.50
CA GLY A 136 -28.55 -2.25 12.02
C GLY A 136 -29.30 -2.88 10.82
N PRO A 137 -29.77 -4.13 10.95
CA PRO A 137 -30.30 -4.86 9.82
C PRO A 137 -31.38 -4.04 9.12
N VAL A 138 -31.08 -3.53 7.92
CA VAL A 138 -32.11 -3.02 7.04
C VAL A 138 -32.93 -4.25 6.72
N ALA A 139 -34.14 -4.31 7.29
CA ALA A 139 -35.11 -5.35 7.02
C ALA A 139 -35.39 -5.35 5.51
N THR A 140 -34.63 -6.17 4.78
CA THR A 140 -34.96 -6.52 3.43
C THR A 140 -36.06 -7.55 3.54
N ASP A 141 -37.23 -7.20 3.01
CA ASP A 141 -38.37 -8.10 2.91
C ASP A 141 -38.01 -9.23 1.93
N ALA A 142 -37.24 -10.20 2.43
CA ALA A 142 -36.72 -11.34 1.68
C ALA A 142 -37.83 -12.30 1.23
N ALA A 143 -39.09 -12.03 1.61
CA ALA A 143 -40.26 -12.79 1.25
C ALA A 143 -40.95 -12.29 -0.04
N LYS A 144 -40.63 -11.10 -0.55
CA LYS A 144 -41.19 -10.58 -1.81
C LYS A 144 -40.37 -11.07 -3.00
N ALA A 145 -40.97 -11.96 -3.80
CA ALA A 145 -40.38 -12.47 -5.04
C ALA A 145 -40.81 -11.69 -6.30
N ASN A 146 -41.73 -10.73 -6.19
CA ASN A 146 -42.22 -9.92 -7.30
C ASN A 146 -42.09 -8.44 -6.97
N PHE A 147 -41.41 -7.69 -7.84
CA PHE A 147 -41.21 -6.25 -7.73
C PHE A 147 -41.72 -5.57 -9.01
N SER A 148 -42.36 -4.42 -8.87
CA SER A 148 -42.67 -3.54 -9.99
C SER A 148 -41.42 -2.80 -10.49
N ASP A 149 -41.45 -2.29 -11.72
CA ASP A 149 -40.31 -1.60 -12.35
C ASP A 149 -39.85 -0.37 -11.54
N GLU A 150 -40.80 0.38 -10.95
CA GLU A 150 -40.50 1.54 -10.10
C GLU A 150 -39.83 1.12 -8.77
N GLU A 151 -40.24 0.00 -8.18
CA GLU A 151 -39.62 -0.55 -6.96
C GLU A 151 -38.19 -1.03 -7.24
N CYS A 152 -37.95 -1.62 -8.43
CA CYS A 152 -36.60 -2.01 -8.86
C CYS A 152 -35.67 -0.80 -8.96
N LEU A 153 -36.09 0.27 -9.64
CA LEU A 153 -35.27 1.47 -9.84
C LEU A 153 -34.91 2.16 -8.51
N ASN A 154 -35.88 2.27 -7.60
CA ASN A 154 -35.62 2.84 -6.28
C ASN A 154 -34.63 2.00 -5.46
N ARG A 155 -34.72 0.67 -5.55
CA ARG A 155 -33.80 -0.23 -4.86
C ARG A 155 -32.37 -0.10 -5.41
N PHE A 156 -32.19 -0.03 -6.72
CA PHE A 156 -30.87 0.19 -7.33
C PHE A 156 -30.27 1.54 -6.93
N ALA A 157 -31.07 2.61 -6.89
CA ALA A 157 -30.61 3.93 -6.46
C ALA A 157 -30.15 3.95 -5.00
N VAL A 158 -30.87 3.25 -4.11
CA VAL A 158 -30.49 3.11 -2.71
C VAL A 158 -29.20 2.29 -2.57
N LEU A 159 -29.11 1.12 -3.21
CA LEU A 159 -27.91 0.27 -3.17
C LEU A 159 -26.66 0.99 -3.70
N SER A 160 -26.81 1.79 -4.77
CA SER A 160 -25.73 2.60 -5.32
C SER A 160 -25.27 3.72 -4.37
N ARG A 161 -26.17 4.27 -3.55
CA ARG A 161 -25.84 5.35 -2.60
C ARG A 161 -25.26 4.82 -1.29
N THR A 162 -25.73 3.66 -0.84
CA THR A 162 -25.32 3.07 0.44
C THR A 162 -24.15 2.12 0.32
N GLY A 163 -23.76 1.72 -0.90
CA GLY A 163 -22.64 0.79 -1.12
C GLY A 163 -22.90 -0.62 -0.60
N ALA A 164 -24.15 -0.97 -0.29
CA ALA A 164 -24.54 -2.23 0.33
C ALA A 164 -24.62 -3.40 -0.67
N ILE A 165 -23.58 -3.60 -1.48
CA ILE A 165 -23.45 -4.77 -2.37
C ILE A 165 -22.53 -5.78 -1.69
N TYR A 166 -23.11 -6.87 -1.19
CA TYR A 166 -22.38 -7.99 -0.59
C TYR A 166 -22.37 -9.15 -1.59
N PHE A 167 -21.19 -9.46 -2.13
CA PHE A 167 -20.97 -10.70 -2.87
C PHE A 167 -20.66 -11.79 -1.84
N ARG A 168 -21.45 -12.87 -1.83
CA ARG A 168 -21.14 -14.08 -1.06
C ARG A 168 -20.14 -14.95 -1.81
#